data_AF-A0A6B2DV66-F1
#
_entry.id   AF-A0A6B2DV66-F1
#
_cell.length_a   1.000
_cell.length_b   1.000
_cell.length_c   1.000
_cell.angle_alpha   90.00
_cell.angle_beta   90.00
_cell.angle_gamma   90.00
#
_symmetry.space_group_name_H-M   'P 1'
#
loop_
_entity.id
_entity.type
_entity.pdbx_description
1 polymer ?
#
loop_
_entity_poly.entity_id
_entity_poly.type
_entity_poly.pdbx_seq_one_letter_code
_entity_poly.pdbx_strand_id
1 'polypeptide(L)'
;MDTSSVISRLRAAGCVFAEDEAALLVDAATTAAELESLVARRVAGLPLEHLLGWAEFHGLRVRVRPGVFVPRHRTGFLVDVAVSLAPPDPVVLDLCCGSGALGAAFTAARRPRELHAADVEPA
;
A
#
# COMPACT_ATOMS: atom_id res chain seq x y z
N MET A 1 -14.24 5.96 -20.84
CA MET A 1 -15.08 5.34 -19.80
C MET A 1 -15.35 6.41 -18.75
N ASP A 2 -16.60 6.57 -18.34
CA ASP A 2 -16.98 7.55 -17.30
C ASP A 2 -16.86 6.93 -15.89
N THR A 3 -16.57 7.74 -14.87
CA THR A 3 -16.36 7.30 -13.48
C THR A 3 -17.53 6.50 -12.94
N SER A 4 -18.77 6.87 -13.29
CA SER A 4 -19.98 6.15 -12.89
C SER A 4 -19.98 4.70 -13.41
N SER A 5 -19.49 4.47 -14.62
CA SER A 5 -19.35 3.13 -15.21
C SER A 5 -18.29 2.29 -14.48
N VAL A 6 -17.18 2.90 -14.08
CA VAL A 6 -16.14 2.22 -13.28
C VAL A 6 -16.70 1.77 -11.94
N ILE A 7 -17.36 2.67 -11.21
CA ILE A 7 -17.98 2.38 -9.90
C ILE A 7 -18.96 1.20 -10.02
N SER A 8 -19.83 1.23 -11.03
CA SER A 8 -20.82 0.16 -11.26
C SER A 8 -20.15 -1.21 -11.46
N ARG A 9 -19.07 -1.27 -12.25
CA ARG A 9 -18.31 -2.51 -12.50
C ARG A 9 -17.61 -3.02 -11.25
N LEU A 10 -16.98 -2.13 -10.47
CA LEU A 10 -16.29 -2.51 -9.24
C LEU A 10 -17.27 -3.05 -8.19
N ARG A 11 -18.45 -2.42 -8.04
CA ARG A 11 -19.52 -2.93 -7.16
C ARG A 11 -20.02 -4.30 -7.61
N ALA A 12 -20.26 -4.49 -8.92
CA ALA A 12 -20.68 -5.77 -9.47
C ALA A 12 -19.64 -6.88 -9.23
N ALA A 13 -18.35 -6.53 -9.16
CA ALA A 13 -17.26 -7.43 -8.81
C ALA A 13 -17.08 -7.64 -7.30
N GLY A 14 -17.91 -7.02 -6.45
CA GLY A 14 -17.86 -7.16 -4.99
C GLY A 14 -16.81 -6.27 -4.29
N CYS A 15 -16.30 -5.22 -4.95
CA CYS A 15 -15.39 -4.27 -4.31
C CYS A 15 -16.19 -3.43 -3.29
N VAL A 16 -15.78 -3.48 -2.03
CA VAL A 16 -16.49 -2.83 -0.91
C VAL A 16 -16.39 -1.30 -0.97
N PHE A 17 -15.25 -0.77 -1.43
CA PHE A 17 -14.95 0.66 -1.51
C PHE A 17 -14.91 1.17 -2.96
N ALA A 18 -15.87 0.71 -3.78
CA ALA A 18 -15.84 0.91 -5.22
C ALA A 18 -15.65 2.37 -5.67
N GLU A 19 -16.20 3.33 -4.94
CA GLU A 19 -16.07 4.76 -5.21
C GLU A 19 -14.64 5.26 -5.02
N ASP A 20 -14.02 4.94 -3.88
CA ASP A 20 -12.65 5.33 -3.56
C ASP A 20 -11.66 4.65 -4.52
N GLU A 21 -11.87 3.36 -4.78
CA GLU A 21 -11.08 2.61 -5.75
C GLU A 21 -11.22 3.19 -7.17
N ALA A 22 -12.43 3.55 -7.60
CA ALA A 22 -12.65 4.16 -8.91
C ALA A 22 -11.93 5.50 -9.04
N ALA A 23 -11.96 6.34 -8.00
CA ALA A 23 -11.26 7.62 -8.00
C ALA A 23 -9.74 7.41 -8.18
N LEU A 24 -9.16 6.45 -7.46
CA LEU A 24 -7.73 6.12 -7.58
C LEU A 24 -7.36 5.57 -8.96
N LEU A 25 -8.20 4.71 -9.54
CA LEU A 25 -7.96 4.15 -10.87
C LEU A 25 -8.07 5.20 -11.98
N VAL A 26 -9.03 6.13 -11.84
CA VAL A 26 -9.20 7.25 -12.77
C VAL A 26 -8.03 8.23 -12.67
N ASP A 27 -7.55 8.55 -11.46
CA ASP A 27 -6.37 9.40 -11.24
C ASP A 27 -5.09 8.76 -11.79
N ALA A 28 -4.94 7.43 -11.64
CA ALA A 28 -3.76 6.71 -12.09
C ALA A 28 -3.67 6.56 -13.63
N ALA A 29 -4.80 6.56 -14.34
CA ALA A 29 -4.83 6.33 -15.77
C ALA A 29 -4.64 7.62 -16.58
N THR A 30 -3.74 7.58 -17.57
CA THR A 30 -3.50 8.70 -18.49
C THR A 30 -4.39 8.66 -19.74
N THR A 31 -4.92 7.47 -20.07
CA THR A 31 -5.78 7.26 -21.24
C THR A 31 -6.99 6.39 -20.91
N ALA A 32 -8.03 6.48 -21.75
CA ALA A 32 -9.22 5.64 -21.59
C ALA A 32 -8.92 4.13 -21.74
N ALA A 33 -7.95 3.76 -22.57
CA ALA A 33 -7.55 2.38 -22.76
C ALA A 33 -6.78 1.82 -21.56
N GLU A 34 -5.91 2.65 -20.96
CA GLU A 34 -5.22 2.31 -19.72
C GLU A 34 -6.20 2.14 -18.57
N LEU A 35 -7.15 3.07 -18.41
CA LEU A 35 -8.20 2.97 -17.41
C LEU A 35 -9.01 1.67 -17.56
N GLU A 36 -9.40 1.32 -18.80
CA GLU A 36 -10.11 0.07 -19.08
C GLU A 36 -9.28 -1.16 -18.66
N SER A 37 -7.98 -1.18 -18.97
CA SER A 37 -7.07 -2.25 -18.58
C SER A 37 -6.97 -2.39 -17.05
N LEU A 38 -6.81 -1.28 -16.33
CA LEU A 38 -6.71 -1.28 -14.88
C LEU A 38 -8.01 -1.79 -14.24
N VAL A 39 -9.18 -1.31 -14.70
CA VAL A 39 -10.49 -1.74 -14.18
C VAL A 39 -10.73 -3.22 -14.48
N ALA A 40 -10.43 -3.69 -15.70
CA ALA A 40 -10.58 -5.10 -16.05
C ALA A 40 -9.73 -6.01 -15.14
N ARG A 41 -8.47 -5.63 -14.88
CA ARG A 41 -7.59 -6.37 -13.96
C ARG A 41 -8.08 -6.32 -12.52
N ARG A 42 -8.60 -5.17 -12.06
CA ARG A 42 -9.15 -5.04 -10.71
C ARG A 42 -10.37 -5.94 -10.52
N VAL A 43 -11.27 -5.95 -11.50
CA VAL A 43 -12.47 -6.82 -11.54
C VAL A 43 -12.09 -8.30 -11.59
N ALA A 44 -10.98 -8.65 -12.26
CA ALA A 44 -10.43 -10.00 -12.26
C ALA A 44 -9.80 -10.44 -10.92
N GLY A 45 -9.77 -9.56 -9.91
CA GLY A 45 -9.31 -9.87 -8.56
C GLY A 45 -7.86 -9.48 -8.27
N LEU A 46 -7.18 -8.73 -9.15
CA LEU A 46 -5.86 -8.19 -8.80
C LEU A 46 -5.99 -7.14 -7.69
N PRO A 47 -5.10 -7.14 -6.67
CA PRO A 47 -5.08 -6.09 -5.64
C PRO A 47 -4.91 -4.71 -6.25
N LEU A 48 -5.67 -3.73 -5.75
CA LEU A 48 -5.63 -2.36 -6.24
C LEU A 48 -4.22 -1.77 -6.12
N GLU A 49 -3.55 -2.01 -5.02
CA GLU A 49 -2.22 -1.46 -4.72
C GLU A 49 -1.16 -1.95 -5.71
N HIS A 50 -1.31 -3.17 -6.22
CA HIS A 50 -0.43 -3.68 -7.29
C HIS A 50 -0.73 -3.05 -8.65
N LEU A 51 -1.97 -2.58 -8.88
CA LEU A 51 -2.33 -1.82 -10.08
C LEU A 51 -1.78 -0.38 -10.00
N LEU A 52 -1.85 0.22 -8.82
CA LEU A 52 -1.34 1.58 -8.56
C LEU A 52 0.20 1.61 -8.40
N GLY A 53 0.81 0.48 -8.06
CA GLY A 53 2.24 0.37 -7.74
C GLY A 53 2.61 0.89 -6.35
N TRP A 54 1.62 1.24 -5.52
CA TRP A 54 1.82 1.72 -4.16
C TRP A 54 0.61 1.40 -3.27
N ALA A 55 0.86 1.38 -1.96
CA ALA A 55 -0.15 1.24 -0.92
C ALA A 55 -0.02 2.40 0.06
N GLU A 56 -1.14 2.91 0.56
CA GLU A 56 -1.11 3.85 1.68
C GLU A 56 -0.86 3.09 2.98
N PHE A 57 0.15 3.52 3.73
CA PHE A 57 0.46 2.96 5.04
C PHE A 57 0.98 4.05 5.96
N HIS A 58 0.28 4.29 7.07
CA HIS A 58 0.70 5.25 8.10
C HIS A 58 0.94 6.68 7.57
N GLY A 59 0.11 7.12 6.61
CA GLY A 59 0.24 8.42 5.93
C GLY A 59 1.35 8.47 4.87
N LEU A 60 2.02 7.35 4.59
CA LEU A 60 3.04 7.21 3.55
C LEU A 60 2.49 6.46 2.34
N ARG A 61 2.96 6.83 1.14
CA ARG A 61 2.81 5.98 -0.06
C ARG A 61 4.00 5.03 -0.14
N VAL A 62 3.79 3.77 0.20
CA VAL A 62 4.81 2.73 0.15
C VAL A 62 4.73 2.02 -1.20
N ARG A 63 5.85 1.97 -1.93
CA ARG A 63 5.90 1.27 -3.22
C ARG A 63 5.70 -0.23 -3.02
N VAL A 64 4.84 -0.82 -3.85
CA VAL A 64 4.60 -2.27 -3.86
C VAL A 64 4.67 -2.79 -5.29
N ARG A 65 4.97 -4.07 -5.43
CA ARG A 65 5.01 -4.78 -6.71
C ARG A 65 4.46 -6.20 -6.54
N PRO A 66 4.13 -6.91 -7.63
CA PRO A 66 3.77 -8.32 -7.54
C PRO A 66 4.82 -9.12 -6.75
N GLY A 67 4.37 -10.02 -5.88
CA GLY A 67 5.23 -10.78 -4.96
C GLY A 67 5.53 -10.09 -3.63
N VAL A 68 5.42 -8.76 -3.55
CA VAL A 68 5.59 -8.00 -2.30
C VAL A 68 4.26 -7.90 -1.56
N PHE A 69 4.29 -8.22 -0.26
CA PHE A 69 3.12 -8.14 0.61
C PHE A 69 2.65 -6.68 0.73
N VAL A 70 1.37 -6.44 0.42
CA VAL A 70 0.76 -5.11 0.56
C VAL A 70 0.59 -4.80 2.07
N PRO A 71 1.15 -3.70 2.59
CA PRO A 71 1.04 -3.38 4.01
C PRO A 71 -0.42 -3.22 4.43
N ARG A 72 -0.78 -3.78 5.59
CA ARG A 72 -2.17 -3.77 6.08
C ARG A 72 -2.34 -2.62 7.06
N HIS A 73 -3.46 -1.90 6.97
CA HIS A 73 -3.78 -0.80 7.89
C HIS A 73 -3.67 -1.20 9.37
N ARG A 74 -4.15 -2.39 9.73
CA ARG A 74 -4.06 -2.92 11.10
C ARG A 74 -2.62 -3.09 11.61
N THR A 75 -1.65 -3.26 10.72
CA THR A 75 -0.23 -3.37 11.08
C THR A 75 0.34 -2.03 11.57
N GLY A 76 -0.33 -0.90 11.30
CA GLY A 76 0.07 0.41 11.79
C GLY A 76 0.17 0.49 13.32
N PHE A 77 -0.70 -0.23 14.03
CA PHE A 77 -0.65 -0.30 15.49
C PHE A 77 0.71 -0.77 16.05
N LEU A 78 1.42 -1.66 15.33
CA LEU A 78 2.76 -2.09 15.75
C LEU A 78 3.78 -0.95 15.68
N VAL A 79 3.64 -0.05 14.71
CA VAL A 79 4.49 1.14 14.57
C VAL A 79 4.26 2.07 15.75
N ASP A 80 3.01 2.37 16.08
CA ASP A 80 2.66 3.23 17.21
C ASP A 80 3.24 2.70 18.54
N VAL A 81 3.06 1.40 18.79
CA VAL A 81 3.61 0.75 19.98
C VAL A 81 5.13 0.83 19.98
N ALA A 82 5.81 0.49 18.87
CA ALA A 82 7.26 0.54 18.78
C ALA A 82 7.81 1.96 19.03
N VAL A 83 7.19 2.99 18.45
CA VAL A 83 7.60 4.39 18.63
C VAL A 83 7.47 4.83 20.09
N SER A 84 6.37 4.45 20.76
CA SER A 84 6.12 4.79 22.16
C SER A 84 7.10 4.13 23.14
N LEU A 85 7.56 2.92 22.83
CA LEU A 85 8.49 2.16 23.66
C LEU A 85 9.97 2.46 23.35
N ALA A 86 10.25 3.16 22.24
CA ALA A 86 11.61 3.38 21.77
C ALA A 86 12.41 4.29 22.73
N PRO A 87 13.65 3.91 23.10
CA PRO A 87 14.55 4.77 23.88
C PRO A 87 14.99 6.00 23.06
N PRO A 88 15.61 7.03 23.69
CA PRO A 88 16.06 8.26 23.04
C PRO A 88 16.80 8.09 21.69
N ASP A 89 17.65 7.09 21.55
CA ASP A 89 18.49 6.85 20.37
C ASP A 89 18.42 5.37 19.93
N PRO A 90 17.28 4.93 19.35
CA PRO A 90 17.01 3.51 19.15
C PRO A 90 17.76 2.96 17.94
N VAL A 91 18.27 1.74 18.05
CA VAL A 91 18.61 0.89 16.90
C VAL A 91 17.41 -0.02 16.65
N VAL A 92 16.89 0.01 15.42
CA VAL A 92 15.64 -0.67 15.04
C VAL A 92 15.93 -1.76 14.01
N LEU A 93 15.28 -2.92 14.18
CA LEU A 93 15.26 -3.99 13.19
C LEU A 93 13.81 -4.21 12.71
N ASP A 94 13.57 -4.00 11.42
CA ASP A 94 12.36 -4.45 10.72
C ASP A 94 12.65 -5.83 10.10
N LEU A 95 12.27 -6.88 10.82
CA LEU A 95 12.48 -8.27 10.40
C LEU A 95 11.29 -8.79 9.61
N CYS A 96 11.55 -9.47 8.49
CA CYS A 96 10.56 -9.79 7.46
C CYS A 96 9.94 -8.50 6.90
N CYS A 97 10.81 -7.55 6.53
CA CYS A 97 10.41 -6.18 6.23
C CYS A 97 9.48 -6.07 5.02
N GLY A 98 9.45 -7.04 4.12
CA GLY A 98 8.67 -7.01 2.89
C GLY A 98 8.88 -5.71 2.13
N SER A 99 7.82 -4.90 1.99
CA SER A 99 7.90 -3.58 1.35
C SER A 99 8.66 -2.51 2.16
N GLY A 100 9.18 -2.85 3.35
CA GLY A 100 9.81 -1.92 4.29
C GLY A 100 8.83 -0.94 4.96
N ALA A 101 7.54 -1.24 4.94
CA ALA A 101 6.49 -0.31 5.35
C ALA A 101 6.61 0.11 6.83
N LEU A 102 6.92 -0.85 7.71
CA LEU A 102 7.01 -0.60 9.15
C LEU A 102 8.23 0.25 9.46
N GLY A 103 9.40 -0.12 8.92
CA GLY A 103 10.62 0.66 9.11
C GLY A 103 10.52 2.09 8.57
N ALA A 104 9.88 2.28 7.42
CA ALA A 104 9.60 3.60 6.86
C ALA A 104 8.66 4.42 7.76
N ALA A 105 7.56 3.82 8.23
CA ALA A 105 6.61 4.48 9.11
C ALA A 105 7.22 4.83 10.47
N PHE A 106 8.00 3.93 11.07
CA PHE A 106 8.75 4.21 12.29
C PHE A 106 9.68 5.41 12.09
N THR A 107 10.47 5.41 11.02
CA THR A 107 11.43 6.49 10.72
C THR A 107 10.75 7.84 10.51
N ALA A 108 9.56 7.84 9.90
CA ALA A 108 8.77 9.05 9.70
C ALA A 108 8.24 9.63 11.02
N ALA A 109 7.83 8.77 11.96
CA ALA A 109 7.35 9.19 13.28
C ALA A 109 8.49 9.56 14.24
N ARG A 110 9.61 8.83 14.18
CA ARG A 110 10.78 9.00 15.04
C ARG A 110 12.04 8.55 14.31
N ARG A 111 13.00 9.46 14.13
CA ARG A 111 14.29 9.09 13.53
C ARG A 111 15.08 8.15 14.48
N PRO A 112 15.42 6.92 14.05
CA PRO A 112 16.31 6.05 14.79
C PRO A 112 17.79 6.43 14.58
N ARG A 113 18.66 5.92 15.45
CA ARG A 113 20.12 5.95 15.24
C ARG A 113 20.50 5.16 13.99
N GLU A 114 19.95 3.96 13.90
CA GLU A 114 20.15 3.01 12.83
C GLU A 114 18.84 2.24 12.61
N LEU A 115 18.55 1.94 11.35
CA LEU A 115 17.47 1.05 10.97
C LEU A 115 18.03 -0.03 10.06
N HIS A 116 17.83 -1.27 10.49
CA HIS A 116 18.15 -2.47 9.74
C HIS A 116 16.84 -3.07 9.23
N ALA A 117 16.79 -3.42 7.95
CA ALA A 117 15.65 -4.11 7.35
C ALA A 117 16.15 -5.41 6.76
N ALA A 118 15.45 -6.50 7.04
CA ALA A 118 15.84 -7.83 6.59
C ALA A 118 14.63 -8.63 6.14
N ASP A 119 14.75 -9.29 5.01
CA ASP A 119 13.78 -10.25 4.50
C ASP A 119 14.50 -11.45 3.88
N VAL A 120 13.80 -12.59 3.81
CA VAL A 120 14.30 -13.77 3.10
C VAL A 120 14.09 -13.65 1.60
N GLU A 121 13.08 -12.87 1.19
CA GLU A 121 12.77 -12.63 -0.21
C GLU A 121 13.63 -11.47 -0.75
N PRO A 122 14.42 -11.68 -1.83
CA PRO A 122 15.21 -10.62 -2.46
C PRO A 122 14.39 -9.61 -3.28
N ALA A 123 13.10 -9.89 -3.51
CA ALA A 123 12.20 -9.03 -4.27
C ALA A 123 11.71 -7.79 -3.51
#